data_AF-A0AAQ3LIJ5-F1
#
_entry.id   AF-A0AAQ3LIJ5-F1
#
_cell.length_a   1.000
_cell.length_b   1.000
_cell.length_c   1.000
_cell.angle_alpha   90.00
_cell.angle_beta   90.00
_cell.angle_gamma   90.00
#
_symmetry.space_group_name_H-M   'P 1'
#
loop_
_entity.id
_entity.type
_entity.pdbx_description
1 polymer ?
#
loop_
_entity_poly.entity_id
_entity_poly.type
_entity_poly.pdbx_seq_one_letter_code
_entity_poly.pdbx_strand_id
1 'polypeptide(L)'
;MSTSSPPTSLRSPRDYAAAILAEPSRERRNALLEACPVNWQPLVRAHVEDAFAKVKAYRQMMDNRAESIRRGPPAAPRVTDTDFRISNYTKSAPEVGNAHLSAIRAALATEAPNA
;
A
#
# COMPACT_ATOMS: atom_id res chain seq x y z
N MET A 1 19.81 9.55 -17.50
CA MET A 1 18.90 9.23 -18.63
C MET A 1 19.03 7.74 -18.90
N SER A 2 18.15 6.91 -18.31
CA SER A 2 18.24 5.46 -18.46
C SER A 2 17.68 5.05 -19.81
N THR A 3 18.56 4.57 -20.68
CA THR A 3 18.23 4.03 -22.00
C THR A 3 17.50 2.70 -21.81
N SER A 4 16.17 2.75 -21.93
CA SER A 4 15.33 1.57 -22.11
C SER A 4 15.87 0.76 -23.29
N SER A 5 16.19 -0.51 -23.06
CA SER A 5 16.70 -1.45 -24.08
C SER A 5 15.88 -1.42 -25.38
N PRO A 6 16.50 -1.63 -26.55
CA PRO A 6 15.75 -1.85 -27.78
C PRO A 6 14.87 -3.10 -27.58
N PRO A 7 13.59 -3.07 -27.98
CA PRO A 7 12.70 -4.20 -27.77
C PRO A 7 13.28 -5.44 -28.45
N THR A 8 13.32 -6.52 -27.68
CA THR A 8 13.34 -7.91 -28.14
C THR A 8 12.55 -7.99 -29.45
N SER A 9 13.13 -8.62 -30.47
CA SER A 9 12.46 -8.76 -31.77
C SER A 9 11.04 -9.25 -31.52
N LEU A 10 10.03 -8.47 -31.95
CA LEU A 10 8.62 -8.73 -31.66
C LEU A 10 8.19 -9.99 -32.40
N ARG A 11 8.44 -11.15 -31.80
CA ARG A 11 8.26 -12.48 -32.43
C ARG A 11 6.96 -13.14 -32.00
N SER A 12 6.28 -12.59 -31.01
CA SER A 12 5.02 -13.13 -30.50
C SER A 12 3.96 -12.04 -30.24
N PRO A 13 2.66 -12.39 -30.23
CA PRO A 13 1.59 -11.50 -29.80
C PRO A 13 1.82 -10.91 -28.40
N ARG A 14 2.45 -11.68 -27.51
CA ARG A 14 2.75 -11.24 -26.14
C ARG A 14 3.82 -10.14 -26.12
N ASP A 15 4.82 -10.22 -27.00
CA ASP A 15 5.84 -9.18 -27.13
C ASP A 15 5.25 -7.87 -27.66
N TYR A 16 4.35 -7.96 -28.64
CA TYR A 16 3.59 -6.80 -29.14
C TYR A 16 2.75 -6.16 -28.02
N ALA A 17 2.02 -6.97 -27.24
CA ALA A 17 1.23 -6.46 -26.13
C ALA A 17 2.10 -5.79 -25.05
N ALA A 18 3.25 -6.39 -24.72
CA ALA A 18 4.20 -5.83 -23.77
C ALA A 18 4.79 -4.50 -24.27
N ALA A 19 5.17 -4.41 -25.55
CA ALA A 19 5.66 -3.19 -26.17
C ALA A 19 4.59 -2.08 -26.17
N ILE A 20 3.35 -2.41 -26.51
CA ILE A 20 2.21 -1.47 -26.48
C ILE A 20 1.97 -0.96 -25.05
N LEU A 21 2.02 -1.83 -24.04
CA LEU A 21 1.83 -1.41 -22.64
C LEU A 21 2.97 -0.56 -22.10
N ALA A 22 4.20 -0.81 -22.57
CA ALA A 22 5.38 -0.03 -22.20
C ALA A 22 5.35 1.39 -22.79
N GLU A 23 4.82 1.54 -24.01
CA GLU A 23 4.80 2.84 -24.71
C GLU A 23 3.84 3.86 -24.07
N PRO A 24 4.34 5.03 -23.64
CA PRO A 24 3.50 6.07 -23.03
C PRO A 24 2.65 6.81 -24.07
N SER A 25 3.19 7.07 -25.27
CA SER A 25 2.49 7.81 -26.33
C SER A 25 1.37 6.99 -26.96
N ARG A 26 0.22 7.63 -27.20
CA ARG A 26 -0.90 6.98 -27.90
C ARG A 26 -0.59 6.75 -29.38
N GLU A 27 0.10 7.69 -30.02
CA GLU A 27 0.48 7.61 -31.43
C GLU A 27 1.41 6.41 -31.68
N ARG A 28 2.40 6.21 -30.80
CA ARG A 28 3.31 5.06 -30.90
C ARG A 28 2.62 3.73 -30.64
N ARG A 29 1.66 3.69 -29.71
CA ARG A 29 0.84 2.49 -29.47
C ARG A 29 0.01 2.12 -30.70
N ASN A 30 -0.57 3.10 -31.37
CA ASN A 30 -1.31 2.87 -32.61
C ASN A 30 -0.39 2.36 -33.72
N ALA A 31 0.79 2.95 -33.89
CA ALA A 31 1.78 2.48 -34.87
C ALA A 31 2.22 1.02 -34.61
N LEU A 32 2.36 0.62 -33.34
CA LEU A 32 2.68 -0.76 -32.97
C LEU A 32 1.53 -1.74 -33.26
N LEU A 33 0.27 -1.30 -33.11
CA LEU A 33 -0.90 -2.09 -33.47
C LEU A 33 -1.03 -2.24 -35.00
N GLU A 34 -0.74 -1.18 -35.76
CA GLU A 34 -0.73 -1.21 -37.23
C GLU A 34 0.39 -2.10 -37.78
N ALA A 35 1.56 -2.08 -37.14
CA ALA A 35 2.69 -2.96 -37.48
C ALA A 35 2.47 -4.42 -37.06
N CYS A 36 1.41 -4.72 -36.29
CA CYS A 36 1.10 -6.07 -35.85
C CYS A 36 0.37 -6.85 -36.95
N PRO A 37 0.79 -8.09 -37.25
CA PRO A 37 0.06 -8.97 -38.17
C PRO A 37 -1.43 -9.08 -37.81
N VAL A 38 -2.31 -8.96 -38.80
CA VAL A 38 -3.77 -8.89 -38.61
C VAL A 38 -4.31 -10.10 -37.84
N ASN A 39 -3.74 -11.28 -38.06
CA ASN A 39 -4.11 -12.53 -37.38
C ASN A 39 -3.77 -12.51 -35.87
N TRP A 40 -2.87 -11.64 -35.42
CA TRP A 40 -2.47 -11.54 -34.01
C TRP A 40 -3.18 -10.41 -33.26
N GLN A 41 -3.77 -9.43 -33.96
CA GLN A 41 -4.43 -8.29 -33.34
C GLN A 41 -5.49 -8.65 -32.28
N PRO A 42 -6.34 -9.69 -32.47
CA PRO A 42 -7.30 -10.08 -31.44
C PRO A 42 -6.62 -10.54 -30.14
N LEU A 43 -5.55 -11.34 -30.25
CA LEU A 43 -4.78 -11.84 -29.11
C LEU A 43 -4.02 -10.72 -28.40
N VAL A 44 -3.40 -9.82 -29.17
CA VAL A 44 -2.69 -8.65 -28.63
C VAL A 44 -3.67 -7.77 -27.84
N ARG A 45 -4.86 -7.50 -28.40
CA ARG A 45 -5.89 -6.71 -27.73
C ARG A 45 -6.32 -7.33 -26.40
N ALA A 46 -6.61 -8.63 -26.38
CA ALA A 46 -6.96 -9.34 -25.15
C ALA A 46 -5.85 -9.25 -24.09
N HIS A 47 -4.59 -9.47 -24.48
CA HIS A 47 -3.45 -9.34 -23.55
C HIS A 47 -3.27 -7.93 -23.01
N VAL A 48 -3.47 -6.91 -23.85
CA VAL A 48 -3.41 -5.51 -23.43
C VAL A 48 -4.53 -5.20 -22.43
N GLU A 49 -5.76 -5.61 -22.73
CA GLU A 49 -6.93 -5.39 -21.86
C GLU A 49 -6.74 -6.07 -20.49
N ASP A 50 -6.33 -7.35 -20.47
CA ASP A 50 -6.10 -8.12 -19.25
C ASP A 50 -5.00 -7.53 -18.36
N ALA A 51 -3.92 -7.04 -18.98
CA ALA A 51 -2.75 -6.53 -18.28
C ALA A 51 -2.85 -5.05 -17.94
N PHE A 52 -3.75 -4.28 -18.56
CA PHE A 52 -3.84 -2.83 -18.38
C PHE A 52 -4.09 -2.45 -16.92
N ALA A 53 -5.03 -3.13 -16.26
CA ALA A 53 -5.35 -2.88 -14.85
C ALA A 53 -4.13 -3.12 -13.95
N LYS A 54 -3.37 -4.21 -14.19
CA LYS A 54 -2.17 -4.57 -13.44
C LYS A 54 -1.05 -3.54 -13.64
N VAL A 55 -0.81 -3.14 -14.89
CA VAL A 55 0.22 -2.13 -15.21
C VAL A 55 -0.13 -0.78 -14.61
N LYS A 56 -1.41 -0.38 -14.63
CA LYS A 56 -1.90 0.86 -14.00
C LYS A 56 -1.67 0.83 -12.49
N ALA A 57 -2.05 -0.25 -11.82
CA ALA A 57 -1.85 -0.41 -10.38
C ALA A 57 -0.36 -0.38 -10.00
N TYR A 58 0.49 -1.05 -10.79
CA TYR A 58 1.93 -1.03 -10.58
C TYR A 58 2.54 0.37 -10.71
N ARG A 59 2.13 1.14 -11.72
CA ARG A 59 2.57 2.54 -11.90
C ARG A 59 2.15 3.42 -10.72
N GLN A 60 0.90 3.32 -10.29
CA GLN A 60 0.41 4.05 -9.11
C GLN A 60 1.20 3.69 -7.85
N MET A 61 1.52 2.41 -7.65
CA MET A 61 2.34 1.97 -6.53
C MET A 61 3.76 2.57 -6.58
N MET A 62 4.37 2.61 -7.77
CA MET A 62 5.69 3.23 -7.97
C MET A 62 5.65 4.74 -7.71
N ASP A 63 4.61 5.42 -8.18
CA ASP A 63 4.41 6.86 -7.95
C ASP A 63 4.22 7.16 -6.46
N ASN A 64 3.36 6.39 -5.78
CA ASN A 64 3.16 6.48 -4.33
C ASN A 64 4.46 6.23 -3.56
N ARG A 65 5.27 5.28 -4.01
CA ARG A 65 6.59 5.02 -3.41
C ARG A 65 7.53 6.21 -3.62
N ALA A 66 7.61 6.76 -4.83
CA ALA A 66 8.43 7.94 -5.10
C ALA A 66 7.97 9.14 -4.27
N GLU A 67 6.66 9.34 -4.11
CA GLU A 67 6.11 10.36 -3.22
C GLU A 67 6.47 10.13 -1.75
N SER A 68 6.36 8.90 -1.26
CA SER A 68 6.71 8.56 0.12
C SER A 68 8.20 8.85 0.42
N ILE A 69 9.09 8.54 -0.54
CA ILE A 69 10.52 8.85 -0.42
C ILE A 69 10.75 10.35 -0.39
N ARG A 70 10.05 11.13 -1.22
CA ARG A 70 10.13 12.60 -1.22
C ARG A 70 9.62 13.21 0.08
N ARG A 71 8.55 12.67 0.65
CA ARG A 71 7.98 13.13 1.93
C ARG A 71 8.85 12.73 3.13
N GLY A 72 9.70 11.71 2.98
CA GLY A 72 10.49 11.15 4.05
C GLY A 72 9.66 10.28 5.00
N PRO A 73 10.32 9.61 5.96
CA PRO A 73 9.61 8.83 6.96
C PRO A 73 8.71 9.73 7.82
N PRO A 74 7.55 9.23 8.28
CA PRO A 74 6.77 9.95 9.28
C PRO A 74 7.63 10.21 10.51
N ALA A 75 7.42 11.37 11.16
CA ALA A 75 8.13 11.68 12.39
C ALA A 75 7.84 10.59 13.45
N ALA A 76 8.88 10.20 14.20
CA ALA A 76 8.71 9.24 15.28
C ALA A 76 7.68 9.76 16.29
N PRO A 77 6.70 8.94 16.72
CA PRO A 77 5.74 9.33 17.75
C PRO A 77 6.48 9.79 19.00
N ARG A 78 6.17 10.99 19.49
CA ARG A 78 6.72 11.51 20.75
C ARG A 78 5.82 11.08 21.89
N VAL A 79 6.39 10.99 23.09
CA VAL A 79 5.64 10.72 24.34
C VAL A 79 4.47 11.71 24.52
N THR A 80 4.60 12.92 23.98
CA THR A 80 3.55 13.97 23.99
C THR A 80 2.36 13.69 23.08
N ASP A 81 2.48 12.77 22.13
CA ASP A 81 1.48 12.47 21.09
C ASP A 81 0.45 11.44 21.55
N THR A 82 0.48 11.08 22.85
CA THR A 82 -0.52 10.23 23.48
C THR A 82 -1.45 11.09 24.34
N ASP A 83 -2.76 10.89 24.16
CA ASP A 83 -3.80 11.58 24.95
C ASP A 83 -3.82 11.15 26.43
N PHE A 84 -3.09 10.08 26.74
CA PHE A 84 -2.94 9.50 28.08
C PHE A 84 -1.90 10.24 28.92
N ARG A 85 -2.20 11.49 29.30
CA ARG A 85 -1.44 12.15 30.36
C ARG A 85 -2.06 11.83 31.71
N ILE A 86 -1.26 11.34 32.65
CA ILE A 86 -1.67 11.09 34.04
C ILE A 86 -2.25 12.37 34.68
N SER A 87 -1.79 13.55 34.25
CA SER A 87 -2.32 14.85 34.66
C SER A 87 -3.74 15.15 34.17
N ASN A 88 -4.22 14.50 33.10
CA ASN A 88 -5.58 14.68 32.57
C ASN A 88 -6.63 13.97 33.43
N TYR A 89 -6.21 13.05 34.29
CA TYR A 89 -7.11 12.35 35.20
C TYR A 89 -7.23 13.14 36.50
N THR A 90 -8.42 13.66 36.76
CA THR A 90 -8.76 14.26 38.06
C THR A 90 -8.63 13.19 39.13
N LYS A 91 -7.79 13.44 40.14
CA LYS A 91 -7.67 12.55 41.30
C LYS A 91 -9.04 12.41 41.96
N SER A 92 -9.52 11.18 42.11
CA SER A 92 -10.74 10.92 42.86
C SER A 92 -10.56 11.31 44.32
N ALA A 93 -11.66 11.63 45.00
CA ALA A 93 -11.67 11.76 46.45
C ALA A 93 -11.12 10.46 47.10
N PRO A 94 -10.35 10.58 48.20
CA PRO A 94 -9.65 9.45 48.80
C PRO A 94 -10.61 8.34 49.25
N GLU A 95 -11.85 8.66 49.62
CA GLU A 95 -12.89 7.72 50.03
C GLU A 95 -13.29 6.81 48.87
N VAL A 96 -13.46 7.38 47.68
CA VAL A 96 -13.81 6.64 46.45
C VAL A 96 -12.66 5.74 46.03
N GLY A 97 -11.42 6.26 46.07
CA GLY A 97 -10.23 5.47 45.78
C GLY A 97 -10.07 4.28 46.73
N ASN A 98 -10.27 4.50 48.03
CA ASN A 98 -10.20 3.44 49.04
C ASN A 98 -11.30 2.39 48.87
N ALA A 99 -12.53 2.80 48.51
CA ALA A 99 -13.61 1.87 48.21
C ALA A 99 -13.25 0.96 47.02
N HIS A 100 -12.74 1.52 45.92
CA HIS A 100 -12.29 0.73 44.77
C HIS A 100 -11.11 -0.19 45.11
N LEU A 101 -10.13 0.29 45.88
CA LEU A 101 -9.01 -0.54 46.33
C LEU A 101 -9.48 -1.68 47.25
N SER A 102 -10.46 -1.43 48.12
CA SER A 102 -11.05 -2.47 48.97
C SER A 102 -11.78 -3.54 48.16
N ALA A 103 -12.51 -3.14 47.11
CA ALA A 103 -13.21 -4.04 46.20
C ALA A 103 -12.22 -4.91 45.40
N ILE A 104 -11.12 -4.32 44.92
CA ILE A 104 -10.06 -5.06 44.22
C ILE A 104 -9.39 -6.07 45.17
N ARG A 105 -9.08 -5.67 46.41
CA ARG A 105 -8.50 -6.57 47.42
C ARG A 105 -9.44 -7.73 47.76
N ALA A 106 -10.74 -7.46 47.88
CA ALA A 106 -11.73 -8.50 48.14
C ALA A 106 -11.85 -9.47 46.96
N ALA A 107 -11.88 -8.97 45.72
CA ALA A 107 -11.90 -9.80 44.52
C ALA A 107 -10.66 -10.71 44.43
N LEU A 108 -9.46 -10.16 44.65
CA LEU A 108 -8.21 -10.93 44.66
C LEU A 108 -8.13 -11.93 45.81
N ALA A 109 -8.69 -11.62 46.99
CA ALA A 109 -8.80 -12.56 48.10
C ALA A 109 -9.74 -13.73 47.78
N THR A 110 -10.70 -13.53 46.88
CA THR A 110 -11.64 -14.58 46.45
C THR A 110 -11.01 -15.49 45.39
N GLU A 111 -10.03 -14.99 44.62
CA GLU A 111 -9.24 -15.76 43.64
C GLU A 111 -8.07 -16.54 44.26
N ALA A 112 -7.72 -16.30 45.52
CA ALA A 112 -6.68 -17.03 46.23
C ALA A 112 -7.21 -18.06 47.26
N PRO A 113 -8.00 -19.09 46.89
CA PRO A 113 -8.07 -20.33 47.65
C PRO A 113 -7.24 -21.37 46.91
N ASN A 114 -5.94 -21.43 47.21
CA ASN A 114 -5.04 -22.60 47.12
C ASN A 114 -3.57 -22.13 47.03
N ALA A 115 -2.98 -21.83 48.18
CA ALA A 115 -1.56 -21.99 48.46
C ALA A 115 -1.41 -22.35 49.95
#